data_AF-A0AAW9MVH8-F1
#
_entry.id   AF-A0AAW9MVH8-F1
#
_cell.length_a   1.000
_cell.length_b   1.000
_cell.length_c   1.000
_cell.angle_alpha   90.00
_cell.angle_beta   90.00
_cell.angle_gamma   90.00
#
_symmetry.space_group_name_H-M   'P 1'
#
loop_
_entity.id
_entity.type
_entity.pdbx_description
1 polymer ?
#
loop_
_entity_poly.entity_id
_entity_poly.type
_entity_poly.pdbx_seq_one_letter_code
_entity_poly.pdbx_strand_id
1 'polypeptide(L)'
;MELKKTPIYDVHVKLGGNMIEYAGWALPSEFTSLTEEHNAVRENVGIFDVSHMGEIFITGKDAVKFINYLLSNDIRKISDNECQYSIMLNDKGGVVDDLLISKYNDEKFLLVVNGANCDKDYKWILDHKEGYDVEVVNDSSKYAEIAVQGPKSQELLQKLIDYNLEDLEYYHFVDGVDFDGKKVLISRTGYTGELGYEIYADWNDGAEIFEKLIEKGAVPCGLGCRDTLRFEASMPLYGNEMDEENNPLHAGLKFAIDFKKEDDFIGRKPLEEEYNKGIEKEDHRPRVNWQGYS
;
A
#
# COMPACT_ATOMS: atom_id res chain seq x y z
N MET A 1 -2.56 -2.37 26.76
CA MET A 1 -3.18 -3.39 25.90
C MET A 1 -2.06 -4.28 25.40
N GLU A 2 -2.34 -5.54 25.08
CA GLU A 2 -1.36 -6.40 24.40
C GLU A 2 -1.25 -5.97 22.94
N LEU A 3 -0.03 -5.88 22.40
CA LEU A 3 0.22 -5.49 21.01
C LEU A 3 -0.28 -6.59 20.06
N LYS A 4 -0.86 -6.19 18.94
CA LYS A 4 -1.20 -7.11 17.84
C LYS A 4 0.10 -7.69 17.25
N LYS A 5 0.02 -8.91 16.71
CA LYS A 5 1.16 -9.64 16.12
C LYS A 5 0.79 -10.12 14.73
N THR A 6 1.66 -9.88 13.77
CA THR A 6 1.55 -10.39 12.40
C THR A 6 1.78 -11.91 12.38
N PRO A 7 1.47 -12.63 11.30
CA PRO A 7 1.74 -14.07 11.26
C PRO A 7 3.24 -14.38 11.22
N ILE A 8 4.07 -13.38 10.94
CA ILE A 8 5.52 -13.49 10.80
C ILE A 8 6.24 -13.13 12.12
N TYR A 9 5.50 -12.70 13.16
CA TYR A 9 6.06 -12.24 14.43
C TYR A 9 7.10 -13.19 15.05
N ASP A 10 6.81 -14.49 15.13
CA ASP A 10 7.73 -15.45 15.75
C ASP A 10 9.01 -15.63 14.93
N VAL A 11 8.93 -15.47 13.59
CA VAL A 11 10.09 -15.44 12.70
C VAL A 11 10.93 -14.19 12.99
N HIS A 12 10.30 -13.03 13.21
CA HIS A 12 11.02 -11.80 13.55
C HIS A 12 11.85 -11.94 14.82
N VAL A 13 11.23 -12.50 15.87
CA VAL A 13 11.91 -12.75 17.16
C VAL A 13 13.06 -13.74 16.99
N LYS A 14 12.85 -14.82 16.23
CA LYS A 14 13.88 -15.83 15.93
C LYS A 14 15.07 -15.26 15.17
N LEU A 15 14.83 -14.30 14.28
CA LEU A 15 15.87 -13.59 13.52
C LEU A 15 16.59 -12.51 14.34
N GLY A 16 16.17 -12.25 15.58
CA GLY A 16 16.76 -11.22 16.43
C GLY A 16 16.27 -9.79 16.13
N GLY A 17 15.11 -9.66 15.47
CA GLY A 17 14.50 -8.36 15.19
C GLY A 17 14.27 -7.53 16.45
N ASN A 18 14.64 -6.26 16.41
CA ASN A 18 14.38 -5.31 17.48
C ASN A 18 12.89 -4.90 17.47
N MET A 19 12.08 -5.57 18.28
CA MET A 19 10.63 -5.39 18.27
C MET A 19 10.20 -4.10 18.96
N ILE A 20 9.43 -3.27 18.27
CA ILE A 20 8.85 -2.02 18.77
C ILE A 20 7.32 -2.03 18.64
N GLU A 21 6.67 -1.10 19.34
CA GLU A 21 5.28 -0.76 19.08
C GLU A 21 5.18 0.16 17.86
N TYR A 22 4.41 -0.23 16.86
CA TYR A 22 4.06 0.59 15.70
C TYR A 22 2.58 0.40 15.37
N ALA A 23 1.80 1.48 15.43
CA ALA A 23 0.35 1.44 15.16
C ALA A 23 -0.43 0.35 15.95
N GLY A 24 0.00 0.05 17.19
CA GLY A 24 -0.60 -1.00 18.01
C GLY A 24 -0.16 -2.44 17.66
N TRP A 25 0.79 -2.59 16.74
CA TRP A 25 1.43 -3.87 16.37
C TRP A 25 2.85 -3.97 16.95
N ALA A 26 3.28 -5.20 17.22
CA ALA A 26 4.67 -5.51 17.54
C ALA A 26 5.42 -5.87 16.24
N LEU A 27 6.27 -4.96 15.77
CA LEU A 27 7.00 -5.08 14.50
C LEU A 27 8.49 -4.79 14.68
N PRO A 28 9.37 -5.37 13.84
CA PRO A 28 10.81 -5.12 13.93
C PRO A 28 11.15 -3.72 13.41
N SER A 29 11.85 -2.90 14.20
CA SER A 29 12.42 -1.64 13.72
C SER A 29 13.62 -1.88 12.80
N GLU A 30 14.42 -2.91 13.12
CA GLU A 30 15.59 -3.39 12.39
C GLU A 30 15.91 -4.84 12.82
N PHE A 31 16.66 -5.56 12.00
CA PHE A 31 17.21 -6.91 12.23
C PHE A 31 18.74 -6.89 12.37
N THR A 32 19.44 -6.08 11.58
CA THR A 32 20.90 -5.94 11.66
C THR A 32 21.32 -4.51 11.96
N SER A 33 21.14 -3.62 10.99
CA SER A 33 21.28 -2.18 11.15
C SER A 33 20.56 -1.46 10.03
N LEU A 34 20.08 -0.25 10.34
CA LEU A 34 19.44 0.64 9.39
C LEU A 34 20.17 0.75 8.04
N THR A 35 21.50 0.95 8.06
CA THR A 35 22.31 1.14 6.85
C THR A 35 22.44 -0.14 6.03
N GLU A 36 22.65 -1.30 6.67
CA GLU A 36 22.79 -2.57 5.97
C GLU A 36 21.49 -2.98 5.28
N GLU A 37 20.36 -2.86 5.98
CA GLU A 37 19.05 -3.16 5.43
C GLU A 37 18.66 -2.20 4.30
N HIS A 38 18.96 -0.91 4.46
CA HIS A 38 18.75 0.08 3.41
C HIS A 38 19.56 -0.25 2.16
N ASN A 39 20.86 -0.54 2.30
CA ASN A 39 21.73 -0.91 1.18
C ASN A 39 21.30 -2.24 0.55
N ALA A 40 20.76 -3.18 1.33
CA ALA A 40 20.23 -4.43 0.80
C ALA A 40 19.09 -4.17 -0.20
N VAL A 41 18.19 -3.22 0.08
CA VAL A 41 17.13 -2.83 -0.86
C VAL A 41 17.70 -2.09 -2.07
N ARG A 42 18.63 -1.14 -1.88
CA ARG A 42 19.22 -0.36 -2.97
C ARG A 42 20.05 -1.20 -3.95
N GLU A 43 20.75 -2.21 -3.46
CA GLU A 43 21.74 -2.97 -4.26
C GLU A 43 21.32 -4.42 -4.56
N ASN A 44 20.38 -4.97 -3.79
CA ASN A 44 19.98 -6.39 -3.86
C ASN A 44 18.46 -6.58 -3.69
N VAL A 45 18.04 -7.29 -2.64
CA VAL A 45 16.64 -7.55 -2.28
C VAL A 45 16.48 -7.45 -0.77
N GLY A 46 15.62 -6.55 -0.32
CA GLY A 46 15.09 -6.53 1.04
C GLY A 46 13.63 -6.99 1.07
N ILE A 47 13.23 -7.64 2.17
CA ILE A 47 11.85 -8.05 2.40
C ILE A 47 11.30 -7.43 3.67
N PHE A 48 10.06 -6.99 3.61
CA PHE A 48 9.37 -6.33 4.73
C PHE A 48 8.09 -7.09 5.06
N ASP A 49 7.86 -7.33 6.35
CA ASP A 49 6.53 -7.69 6.81
C ASP A 49 5.67 -6.43 6.92
N VAL A 50 4.69 -6.34 6.03
CA VAL A 50 3.71 -5.26 5.99
C VAL A 50 2.30 -5.77 6.29
N SER A 51 2.16 -6.97 6.85
CA SER A 51 0.87 -7.59 7.25
C SER A 51 0.09 -6.84 8.35
N HIS A 52 0.58 -5.68 8.77
CA HIS A 52 -0.14 -4.77 9.65
C HIS A 52 -1.05 -3.81 8.88
N MET A 53 -0.89 -3.69 7.56
CA MET A 53 -1.78 -2.98 6.64
C MET A 53 -3.18 -3.58 6.66
N GLY A 54 -4.14 -2.87 6.08
CA GLY A 54 -5.53 -3.31 6.04
C GLY A 54 -6.04 -3.64 4.65
N GLU A 55 -6.65 -4.80 4.48
CA GLU A 55 -7.24 -5.27 3.22
C GLU A 55 -8.77 -5.20 3.28
N ILE A 56 -9.35 -4.21 2.60
CA ILE A 56 -10.80 -3.99 2.57
C ILE A 56 -11.32 -4.25 1.16
N PHE A 57 -12.18 -5.25 1.02
CA PHE A 57 -12.86 -5.55 -0.23
C PHE A 57 -14.15 -4.74 -0.36
N ILE A 58 -14.37 -4.19 -1.55
CA ILE A 58 -15.64 -3.58 -1.96
C ILE A 58 -16.13 -4.34 -3.19
N THR A 59 -17.33 -4.90 -3.10
CA THR A 59 -17.94 -5.64 -4.21
C THR A 59 -19.37 -5.18 -4.48
N GLY A 60 -19.86 -5.35 -5.70
CA GLY A 60 -21.26 -5.09 -6.07
C GLY A 60 -21.44 -4.18 -7.28
N LYS A 61 -22.67 -4.10 -7.77
CA LYS A 61 -23.01 -3.43 -9.05
C LYS A 61 -22.74 -1.92 -9.06
N ASP A 62 -22.70 -1.30 -7.88
CA ASP A 62 -22.44 0.14 -7.75
C ASP A 62 -21.00 0.42 -7.27
N ALA A 63 -20.11 -0.58 -7.22
CA ALA A 63 -18.74 -0.43 -6.71
C ALA A 63 -17.96 0.70 -7.40
N VAL A 64 -17.98 0.77 -8.74
CA VAL A 64 -17.34 1.86 -9.50
C VAL A 64 -17.84 3.25 -9.08
N LYS A 65 -19.15 3.40 -8.86
CA LYS A 65 -19.75 4.69 -8.48
C LYS A 65 -19.39 5.04 -7.04
N PHE A 66 -19.51 4.06 -6.15
CA PHE A 66 -19.24 4.25 -4.73
C PHE A 66 -17.77 4.63 -4.49
N ILE A 67 -16.85 3.89 -5.11
CA ILE A 67 -15.41 4.15 -4.99
C ILE A 67 -15.05 5.50 -5.61
N ASN A 68 -15.66 5.88 -6.74
CA ASN A 68 -15.44 7.20 -7.30
C ASN A 68 -15.99 8.33 -6.43
N TYR A 69 -17.04 8.09 -5.65
CA TYR A 69 -17.52 9.06 -4.68
C TYR A 69 -16.59 9.14 -3.45
N LEU A 70 -16.09 8.00 -2.99
CA LEU A 70 -15.25 7.87 -1.81
C LEU A 70 -13.83 8.42 -2.01
N LEU A 71 -13.23 8.18 -3.18
CA LEU A 71 -11.83 8.44 -3.46
C LEU A 71 -11.63 9.62 -4.42
N SER A 72 -10.53 10.34 -4.24
CA SER A 72 -10.22 11.55 -5.02
C SER A 72 -9.66 11.27 -6.43
N ASN A 73 -9.17 10.06 -6.72
CA ASN A 73 -8.70 9.67 -8.06
C ASN A 73 -9.82 8.97 -8.85
N ASP A 74 -9.70 8.90 -10.18
CA ASP A 74 -10.71 8.27 -11.04
C ASP A 74 -10.36 6.83 -11.38
N ILE A 75 -11.10 5.89 -10.79
CA ILE A 75 -10.88 4.45 -10.99
C ILE A 75 -11.37 3.94 -12.35
N ARG A 76 -12.06 4.78 -13.14
CA ARG A 76 -12.46 4.43 -14.51
C ARG A 76 -11.29 4.54 -15.49
N LYS A 77 -10.17 5.15 -15.04
CA LYS A 77 -8.95 5.30 -15.84
C LYS A 77 -8.04 4.08 -15.79
N ILE A 78 -8.29 3.17 -14.85
CA ILE A 78 -7.52 1.94 -14.70
C ILE A 78 -8.31 0.74 -15.23
N SER A 79 -7.58 -0.23 -15.75
CA SER A 79 -8.09 -1.47 -16.31
C SER A 79 -8.29 -2.53 -15.24
N ASP A 80 -8.89 -3.65 -15.62
CA ASP A 80 -8.93 -4.83 -14.76
C ASP A 80 -7.50 -5.32 -14.49
N ASN A 81 -7.24 -5.72 -13.26
CA ASN A 81 -5.94 -6.14 -12.72
C ASN A 81 -4.89 -5.01 -12.62
N GLU A 82 -5.35 -3.76 -12.61
CA GLU A 82 -4.52 -2.58 -12.38
C GLU A 82 -4.79 -2.00 -10.99
N CYS A 83 -3.75 -1.40 -10.42
CA CYS A 83 -3.75 -0.69 -9.15
C CYS A 83 -3.74 0.82 -9.40
N GLN A 84 -4.16 1.60 -8.40
CA GLN A 84 -4.04 3.05 -8.41
C GLN A 84 -3.84 3.58 -7.01
N TYR A 85 -2.95 4.56 -6.87
CA TYR A 85 -2.83 5.30 -5.62
C TYR A 85 -3.91 6.40 -5.56
N SER A 86 -4.59 6.49 -4.43
CA SER A 86 -5.64 7.47 -4.22
C SER A 86 -5.67 7.96 -2.78
N ILE A 87 -6.47 9.00 -2.56
CA ILE A 87 -6.65 9.63 -1.25
C ILE A 87 -8.12 9.59 -0.92
N MET A 88 -8.42 9.09 0.28
CA MET A 88 -9.72 9.17 0.92
C MET A 88 -9.75 10.43 1.78
N LEU A 89 -10.77 11.27 1.58
CA LEU A 89 -10.84 12.61 2.16
C LEU A 89 -12.04 12.75 3.08
N ASN A 90 -11.96 13.73 3.98
CA ASN A 90 -13.10 14.21 4.74
C ASN A 90 -13.79 15.39 4.03
N ASP A 91 -14.97 15.80 4.50
CA ASP A 91 -15.76 16.89 3.91
C ASP A 91 -15.04 18.25 3.87
N LYS A 92 -13.98 18.42 4.66
CA LYS A 92 -13.16 19.64 4.70
C LYS A 92 -11.97 19.58 3.74
N GLY A 93 -11.78 18.46 3.03
CA GLY A 93 -10.66 18.24 2.12
C GLY A 93 -9.35 17.82 2.81
N GLY A 94 -9.41 17.45 4.09
CA GLY A 94 -8.30 16.81 4.79
C GLY A 94 -8.22 15.31 4.49
N VAL A 95 -7.05 14.71 4.69
CA VAL A 95 -6.77 13.31 4.37
C VAL A 95 -7.27 12.39 5.47
N VAL A 96 -8.24 11.53 5.17
CA VAL A 96 -8.63 10.43 6.07
C VAL A 96 -7.60 9.32 5.98
N ASP A 97 -7.23 8.91 4.76
CA ASP A 97 -6.09 8.03 4.52
C ASP A 97 -5.61 8.18 3.07
N ASP A 98 -4.37 7.78 2.81
CA ASP A 98 -3.91 7.43 1.47
C ASP A 98 -3.86 5.91 1.31
N LEU A 99 -4.14 5.41 0.11
CA LEU A 99 -4.28 3.97 -0.10
C LEU A 99 -3.96 3.57 -1.54
N LEU A 100 -3.70 2.27 -1.71
CA LEU A 100 -3.70 1.62 -3.00
C LEU A 100 -5.07 0.95 -3.22
N ILE A 101 -5.65 1.15 -4.40
CA ILE A 101 -6.82 0.40 -4.85
C ILE A 101 -6.44 -0.53 -5.99
N SER A 102 -6.79 -1.81 -5.88
CA SER A 102 -6.63 -2.84 -6.90
C SER A 102 -7.99 -3.16 -7.51
N LYS A 103 -8.14 -2.90 -8.81
CA LYS A 103 -9.37 -3.18 -9.56
C LYS A 103 -9.33 -4.60 -10.11
N TYR A 104 -10.15 -5.51 -9.59
CA TYR A 104 -10.32 -6.83 -10.21
C TYR A 104 -11.20 -6.73 -11.45
N ASN A 105 -12.29 -5.99 -11.33
CA ASN A 105 -13.23 -5.65 -12.39
C ASN A 105 -14.15 -4.51 -11.89
N ASP A 106 -15.16 -4.14 -12.68
CA ASP A 106 -16.11 -3.07 -12.33
C ASP A 106 -17.01 -3.38 -11.10
N GLU A 107 -16.96 -4.60 -10.55
CA GLU A 107 -17.75 -5.04 -9.40
C GLU A 107 -16.92 -5.58 -8.23
N LYS A 108 -15.58 -5.60 -8.30
CA LYS A 108 -14.71 -6.08 -7.22
C LYS A 108 -13.42 -5.27 -7.14
N PHE A 109 -13.15 -4.74 -5.96
CA PHE A 109 -11.98 -3.93 -5.66
C PHE A 109 -11.40 -4.32 -4.30
N LEU A 110 -10.09 -4.22 -4.17
CA LEU A 110 -9.36 -4.32 -2.91
C LEU A 110 -8.75 -2.95 -2.61
N LEU A 111 -8.99 -2.43 -1.40
CA LEU A 111 -8.32 -1.25 -0.86
C LEU A 111 -7.30 -1.72 0.18
N VAL A 112 -6.03 -1.35 -0.03
CA VAL A 112 -4.94 -1.58 0.92
C VAL A 112 -4.67 -0.27 1.65
N VAL A 113 -5.08 -0.21 2.92
CA VAL A 113 -5.06 1.01 3.78
C VAL A 113 -3.98 0.92 4.85
N ASN A 114 -3.59 2.07 5.41
CA ASN A 114 -2.56 2.12 6.45
C ASN A 114 -3.01 1.37 7.72
N GLY A 115 -2.10 0.58 8.31
CA GLY A 115 -2.42 -0.25 9.48
C GLY A 115 -2.95 0.53 10.69
N ALA A 116 -2.45 1.75 10.91
CA ALA A 116 -2.95 2.65 11.97
C ALA A 116 -4.38 3.14 11.75
N ASN A 117 -4.82 3.18 10.49
CA ASN A 117 -6.10 3.74 10.08
C ASN A 117 -7.13 2.66 9.72
N CYS A 118 -6.75 1.38 9.61
CA CYS A 118 -7.64 0.31 9.14
C CYS A 118 -9.05 0.30 9.77
N ASP A 119 -9.16 0.37 11.11
CA ASP A 119 -10.47 0.39 11.79
C ASP A 119 -11.25 1.68 11.49
N LYS A 120 -10.55 2.81 11.42
CA LYS A 120 -11.12 4.13 11.11
C LYS A 120 -11.62 4.17 9.67
N ASP A 121 -10.84 3.66 8.73
CA ASP A 121 -11.13 3.69 7.30
C ASP A 121 -12.25 2.74 6.97
N TYR A 122 -12.23 1.53 7.53
CA TYR A 122 -13.35 0.60 7.37
C TYR A 122 -14.66 1.21 7.88
N LYS A 123 -14.62 1.87 9.05
CA LYS A 123 -15.79 2.59 9.56
C LYS A 123 -16.20 3.73 8.62
N TRP A 124 -15.26 4.54 8.13
CA TRP A 124 -15.53 5.65 7.23
C TRP A 124 -16.22 5.16 5.94
N ILE A 125 -15.73 4.07 5.34
CA ILE A 125 -16.32 3.45 4.16
C ILE A 125 -17.76 2.98 4.46
N LEU A 126 -17.98 2.31 5.60
CA LEU A 126 -19.31 1.85 6.00
C LEU A 126 -20.29 3.00 6.22
N ASP A 127 -19.85 4.11 6.79
CA ASP A 127 -20.69 5.27 7.07
C ASP A 127 -21.14 5.97 5.77
N HIS A 128 -20.40 5.81 4.66
CA HIS A 128 -20.71 6.45 3.37
C HIS A 128 -21.35 5.53 2.33
N LYS A 129 -21.53 4.24 2.62
CA LYS A 129 -22.06 3.27 1.64
C LYS A 129 -23.58 3.36 1.40
N GLU A 130 -24.32 4.08 2.24
CA GLU A 130 -25.78 4.13 2.14
C GLU A 130 -26.22 4.63 0.76
N GLY A 131 -27.14 3.91 0.13
CA GLY A 131 -27.63 4.23 -1.22
C GLY A 131 -26.87 3.56 -2.38
N TYR A 132 -25.77 2.86 -2.09
CA TYR A 132 -25.02 2.06 -3.07
C TYR A 132 -25.28 0.56 -2.83
N ASP A 133 -25.50 -0.19 -3.91
CA ASP A 133 -25.58 -1.66 -3.83
C ASP A 133 -24.16 -2.25 -3.85
N VAL A 134 -23.52 -2.22 -2.68
CA VAL A 134 -22.18 -2.73 -2.42
C VAL A 134 -22.08 -3.48 -1.10
N GLU A 135 -21.25 -4.51 -1.08
CA GLU A 135 -20.76 -5.18 0.11
C GLU A 135 -19.34 -4.71 0.41
N VAL A 136 -19.07 -4.39 1.67
CA VAL A 136 -17.75 -3.95 2.15
C VAL A 136 -17.31 -4.93 3.23
N VAL A 137 -16.16 -5.56 3.05
CA VAL A 137 -15.62 -6.59 3.96
C VAL A 137 -14.19 -6.23 4.32
N ASN A 138 -13.90 -6.14 5.63
CA ASN A 138 -12.53 -6.05 6.12
C ASN A 138 -11.98 -7.47 6.30
N ASP A 139 -11.03 -7.84 5.45
CA ASP A 139 -10.39 -9.14 5.43
C ASP A 139 -8.94 -9.08 5.94
N SER A 140 -8.51 -8.00 6.61
CA SER A 140 -7.10 -7.82 6.96
C SER A 140 -6.52 -8.95 7.81
N SER A 141 -7.34 -9.53 8.69
CA SER A 141 -6.95 -10.69 9.50
C SER A 141 -6.74 -12.00 8.71
N LYS A 142 -7.02 -12.01 7.41
CA LYS A 142 -6.85 -13.16 6.51
C LYS A 142 -5.62 -13.05 5.62
N TYR A 143 -4.98 -11.89 5.54
CA TYR A 143 -3.88 -11.66 4.62
C TYR A 143 -2.57 -11.40 5.34
N ALA A 144 -1.55 -12.18 5.00
CA ALA A 144 -0.17 -11.76 5.22
C ALA A 144 0.28 -10.94 4.01
N GLU A 145 0.93 -9.81 4.24
CA GLU A 145 1.46 -8.94 3.19
C GLU A 145 2.98 -8.82 3.34
N ILE A 146 3.71 -9.18 2.28
CA ILE A 146 5.18 -9.17 2.26
C ILE A 146 5.65 -8.34 1.07
N ALA A 147 6.35 -7.25 1.33
CA ALA A 147 6.97 -6.45 0.27
C ALA A 147 8.36 -7.02 -0.06
N VAL A 148 8.60 -7.36 -1.32
CA VAL A 148 9.89 -7.85 -1.86
C VAL A 148 10.47 -6.77 -2.78
N GLN A 149 11.49 -6.05 -2.30
CA GLN A 149 11.90 -4.77 -2.88
C GLN A 149 13.40 -4.75 -3.19
N GLY A 150 13.78 -4.12 -4.29
CA GLY A 150 15.16 -3.95 -4.76
C GLY A 150 15.38 -4.42 -6.20
N PRO A 151 16.50 -4.02 -6.84
CA PRO A 151 16.75 -4.25 -8.27
C PRO A 151 16.83 -5.73 -8.66
N LYS A 152 17.03 -6.64 -7.70
CA LYS A 152 17.08 -8.10 -7.94
C LYS A 152 15.81 -8.83 -7.49
N SER A 153 14.77 -8.10 -7.07
CA SER A 153 13.52 -8.67 -6.55
C SER A 153 12.84 -9.60 -7.56
N GLN A 154 12.78 -9.19 -8.84
CA GLN A 154 12.23 -10.01 -9.91
C GLN A 154 12.98 -11.34 -10.07
N GLU A 155 14.32 -11.30 -10.15
CA GLU A 155 15.14 -12.52 -10.32
C GLU A 155 14.97 -13.48 -9.14
N LEU A 156 14.88 -12.95 -7.92
CA LEU A 156 14.67 -13.74 -6.71
C LEU A 156 13.28 -14.38 -6.71
N LEU A 157 12.24 -13.58 -6.92
CA LEU A 157 10.84 -14.03 -6.84
C LEU A 157 10.48 -15.00 -7.96
N GLN A 158 11.01 -14.81 -9.17
CA GLN A 158 10.77 -15.69 -10.32
C GLN A 158 11.19 -17.15 -10.07
N LYS A 159 12.10 -17.40 -9.12
CA LYS A 159 12.56 -18.76 -8.74
C LYS A 159 11.54 -19.52 -7.88
N LEU A 160 10.51 -18.84 -7.38
CA LEU A 160 9.57 -19.36 -6.39
C LEU A 160 8.14 -19.46 -6.91
N ILE A 161 7.85 -18.91 -8.09
CA ILE A 161 6.48 -18.76 -8.60
C ILE A 161 6.28 -19.35 -10.00
N ASP A 162 5.03 -19.61 -10.36
CA ASP A 162 4.62 -20.15 -11.67
C ASP A 162 4.15 -19.08 -12.68
N TYR A 163 4.39 -17.80 -12.41
CA TYR A 163 4.04 -16.67 -13.28
C TYR A 163 5.29 -15.93 -13.78
N ASN A 164 5.28 -15.46 -15.04
CA ASN A 164 6.38 -14.68 -15.61
C ASN A 164 6.27 -13.20 -15.22
N LEU A 165 7.11 -12.73 -14.30
CA LEU A 165 7.05 -11.37 -13.78
C LEU A 165 7.42 -10.28 -14.80
N GLU A 166 8.05 -10.64 -15.93
CA GLU A 166 8.26 -9.70 -17.04
C GLU A 166 6.94 -9.22 -17.64
N ASP A 167 5.89 -10.06 -17.56
CA ASP A 167 4.55 -9.74 -18.05
C ASP A 167 3.73 -8.92 -17.03
N LEU A 168 4.27 -8.66 -15.82
CA LEU A 168 3.60 -7.84 -14.81
C LEU A 168 4.08 -6.39 -14.90
N GLU A 169 3.23 -5.55 -15.48
CA GLU A 169 3.47 -4.11 -15.59
C GLU A 169 3.47 -3.42 -14.23
N TYR A 170 4.12 -2.26 -14.14
CA TYR A 170 4.10 -1.46 -12.92
C TYR A 170 2.66 -1.09 -12.55
N TYR A 171 2.33 -1.13 -11.26
CA TYR A 171 0.97 -0.90 -10.77
C TYR A 171 -0.06 -1.89 -11.34
N HIS A 172 0.35 -3.08 -11.78
CA HIS A 172 -0.57 -4.18 -12.06
C HIS A 172 -0.40 -5.30 -11.03
N PHE A 173 -1.42 -6.15 -10.93
CA PHE A 173 -1.40 -7.33 -10.09
C PHE A 173 -1.89 -8.56 -10.82
N VAL A 174 -1.55 -9.72 -10.29
CA VAL A 174 -2.07 -11.02 -10.72
C VAL A 174 -2.45 -11.82 -9.49
N ASP A 175 -3.67 -12.37 -9.50
CA ASP A 175 -4.20 -13.20 -8.42
C ASP A 175 -4.09 -14.70 -8.77
N GLY A 176 -3.94 -15.55 -7.75
CA GLY A 176 -3.88 -17.00 -7.90
C GLY A 176 -2.55 -17.56 -8.43
N VAL A 177 -1.46 -16.79 -8.31
CA VAL A 177 -0.10 -17.28 -8.62
C VAL A 177 0.27 -18.38 -7.63
N ASP A 178 0.84 -19.48 -8.11
CA ASP A 178 1.45 -20.50 -7.24
C ASP A 178 2.81 -20.01 -6.76
N PHE A 179 2.97 -19.90 -5.44
CA PHE A 179 4.24 -19.70 -4.74
C PHE A 179 4.53 -20.98 -3.94
N ASP A 180 5.40 -21.84 -4.44
CA ASP A 180 5.79 -23.11 -3.80
C ASP A 180 4.57 -23.91 -3.25
N GLY A 181 3.51 -24.04 -4.04
CA GLY A 181 2.27 -24.74 -3.69
C GLY A 181 1.21 -23.93 -2.92
N LYS A 182 1.43 -22.62 -2.71
CA LYS A 182 0.49 -21.70 -2.06
C LYS A 182 -0.06 -20.71 -3.08
N LYS A 183 -1.34 -20.36 -2.97
CA LYS A 183 -1.96 -19.38 -3.87
C LYS A 183 -1.85 -17.98 -3.29
N VAL A 184 -1.24 -17.08 -4.05
CA VAL A 184 -0.97 -15.69 -3.65
C VAL A 184 -1.39 -14.72 -4.73
N LEU A 185 -1.68 -13.48 -4.32
CA LEU A 185 -1.72 -12.33 -5.21
C LEU A 185 -0.36 -11.66 -5.20
N ILE A 186 0.11 -11.24 -6.38
CA ILE A 186 1.36 -10.50 -6.54
C ILE A 186 1.06 -9.20 -7.30
N SER A 187 1.43 -8.07 -6.72
CA SER A 187 1.41 -6.77 -7.41
C SER A 187 2.83 -6.27 -7.64
N ARG A 188 3.05 -5.52 -8.74
CA ARG A 188 4.30 -4.78 -8.96
C ARG A 188 4.16 -3.38 -8.38
N THR A 189 4.18 -3.32 -7.06
CA THR A 189 4.05 -2.11 -6.24
C THR A 189 5.10 -2.09 -5.14
N GLY A 190 5.21 -0.96 -4.43
CA GLY A 190 6.19 -0.83 -3.36
C GLY A 190 6.34 0.58 -2.83
N TYR A 191 7.07 0.67 -1.71
CA TYR A 191 7.23 1.88 -0.92
C TYR A 191 8.72 2.22 -0.67
N THR A 192 9.56 1.96 -1.67
CA THR A 192 11.03 2.05 -1.54
C THR A 192 11.70 2.92 -2.60
N GLY A 193 11.00 3.22 -3.70
CA GLY A 193 11.62 3.82 -4.89
C GLY A 193 12.58 2.88 -5.61
N GLU A 194 12.47 1.56 -5.42
CA GLU A 194 13.12 0.55 -6.28
C GLU A 194 12.08 -0.24 -7.05
N LEU A 195 12.54 -1.07 -7.99
CA LEU A 195 11.76 -2.20 -8.49
C LEU A 195 11.33 -3.07 -7.30
N GLY A 196 10.08 -3.51 -7.27
CA GLY A 196 9.61 -4.38 -6.23
C GLY A 196 8.22 -4.95 -6.50
N TYR A 197 7.85 -5.88 -5.64
CA TYR A 197 6.57 -6.56 -5.64
C TYR A 197 6.01 -6.61 -4.22
N GLU A 198 4.70 -6.76 -4.10
CA GLU A 198 4.00 -7.05 -2.84
C GLU A 198 3.24 -8.37 -3.01
N ILE A 199 3.42 -9.27 -2.05
CA ILE A 199 2.81 -10.61 -2.02
C ILE A 199 1.73 -10.59 -0.95
N TYR A 200 0.50 -10.93 -1.36
CA TYR A 200 -0.64 -11.10 -0.47
C TYR A 200 -0.98 -12.59 -0.42
N ALA A 201 -0.82 -13.19 0.76
CA ALA A 201 -0.99 -14.61 0.99
C ALA A 201 -2.02 -14.86 2.11
N ASP A 202 -2.49 -16.11 2.27
CA ASP A 202 -3.24 -16.48 3.46
C ASP A 202 -2.41 -16.15 4.72
N TRP A 203 -3.08 -15.64 5.75
CA TRP A 203 -2.45 -15.25 7.01
C TRP A 203 -1.54 -16.36 7.57
N ASN A 204 -1.96 -17.62 7.48
CA ASN A 204 -1.20 -18.74 8.04
C ASN A 204 0.03 -19.12 7.22
N ASP A 205 0.09 -18.70 5.96
CA ASP A 205 1.18 -19.00 5.04
C ASP A 205 2.32 -17.98 5.09
N GLY A 206 2.07 -16.80 5.67
CA GLY A 206 3.01 -15.67 5.66
C GLY A 206 4.40 -16.00 6.22
N ALA A 207 4.47 -16.72 7.35
CA ALA A 207 5.74 -17.10 7.97
C ALA A 207 6.60 -17.98 7.06
N GLU A 208 5.99 -18.98 6.41
CA GLU A 208 6.71 -19.90 5.52
C GLU A 208 7.17 -19.21 4.25
N ILE A 209 6.34 -18.32 3.68
CA ILE A 209 6.71 -17.51 2.51
C ILE A 209 7.89 -16.60 2.86
N PHE A 210 7.85 -15.92 4.00
CA PHE A 210 8.91 -15.03 4.47
C PHE A 210 10.23 -15.77 4.66
N GLU A 211 10.22 -16.92 5.36
CA GLU A 211 11.41 -17.77 5.52
C GLU A 211 11.94 -18.27 4.17
N LYS A 212 11.08 -18.66 3.23
CA LYS A 212 11.48 -19.10 1.89
C LYS A 212 12.21 -18.01 1.10
N LEU A 213 11.74 -16.77 1.20
CA LEU A 213 12.40 -15.62 0.56
C LEU A 213 13.81 -15.41 1.12
N ILE A 214 13.97 -15.53 2.45
CA ILE A 214 15.28 -15.47 3.11
C ILE A 214 16.19 -16.62 2.64
N GLU A 215 15.67 -17.84 2.53
CA GLU A 215 16.43 -18.99 1.99
C GLU A 215 16.94 -18.74 0.56
N LYS A 216 16.23 -17.93 -0.24
CA LYS A 216 16.67 -17.52 -1.58
C LYS A 216 17.61 -16.31 -1.60
N GLY A 217 17.95 -15.77 -0.42
CA GLY A 217 18.93 -14.71 -0.26
C GLY A 217 18.35 -13.31 -0.09
N ALA A 218 17.04 -13.17 0.19
CA ALA A 218 16.48 -11.89 0.58
C ALA A 218 16.92 -11.50 2.00
N VAL A 219 17.14 -10.21 2.22
CA VAL A 219 17.50 -9.67 3.54
C VAL A 219 16.22 -9.20 4.25
N PRO A 220 15.92 -9.68 5.47
CA PRO A 220 14.79 -9.15 6.24
C PRO A 220 15.08 -7.71 6.68
N CYS A 221 14.09 -6.83 6.51
CA CYS A 221 14.21 -5.41 6.71
C CYS A 221 13.11 -4.89 7.66
N GLY A 222 13.49 -4.02 8.59
CA GLY A 222 12.60 -3.44 9.58
C GLY A 222 11.99 -2.09 9.15
N LEU A 223 11.13 -1.55 10.02
CA LEU A 223 10.42 -0.28 9.78
C LEU A 223 11.36 0.92 9.65
N GLY A 224 12.52 0.89 10.31
CA GLY A 224 13.49 1.98 10.26
C GLY A 224 14.00 2.21 8.84
N CYS A 225 14.45 1.15 8.15
CA CYS A 225 14.97 1.33 6.80
C CYS A 225 13.85 1.63 5.81
N ARG A 226 12.63 1.08 6.01
CA ARG A 226 11.43 1.45 5.25
C ARG A 226 11.21 2.96 5.27
N ASP A 227 11.32 3.61 6.43
CA ASP A 227 11.15 5.07 6.55
C ASP A 227 12.26 5.85 5.83
N THR A 228 13.51 5.37 5.85
CA THR A 228 14.58 6.02 5.09
C THR A 228 14.41 5.87 3.57
N LEU A 229 14.04 4.68 3.10
CA LEU A 229 13.88 4.38 1.67
C LEU A 229 12.74 5.19 1.05
N ARG A 230 11.57 5.22 1.71
CA ARG A 230 10.41 6.01 1.25
C ARG A 230 10.72 7.50 1.27
N PHE A 231 11.47 7.98 2.27
CA PHE A 231 11.81 9.40 2.39
C PHE A 231 12.73 9.83 1.26
N GLU A 232 13.76 9.03 0.94
CA GLU A 232 14.60 9.25 -0.23
C GLU A 232 13.80 9.22 -1.55
N ALA A 233 12.85 8.29 -1.66
CA ALA A 233 11.94 8.21 -2.80
C ALA A 233 10.89 9.34 -2.83
N SER A 234 10.84 10.19 -1.80
CA SER A 234 9.87 11.29 -1.62
C SER A 234 8.41 10.83 -1.49
N MET A 235 8.18 9.61 -0.99
CA MET A 235 6.85 9.06 -0.76
C MET A 235 6.29 9.52 0.61
N PRO A 236 5.02 9.96 0.67
CA PRO A 236 4.43 10.54 1.87
C PRO A 236 3.99 9.46 2.86
N LEU A 237 4.07 9.76 4.15
CA LEU A 237 3.57 8.91 5.22
C LEU A 237 2.42 9.59 5.94
N TYR A 238 1.29 8.89 6.08
CA TYR A 238 0.16 9.36 6.88
C TYR A 238 0.57 9.59 8.34
N GLY A 239 0.13 10.70 8.92
CA GLY A 239 0.51 11.16 10.26
C GLY A 239 1.77 12.03 10.29
N ASN A 240 2.52 12.10 9.18
CA ASN A 240 3.70 12.94 9.05
C ASN A 240 3.51 14.02 7.97
N GLU A 241 3.34 13.61 6.71
CA GLU A 241 3.19 14.54 5.59
C GLU A 241 1.73 14.91 5.31
N MET A 242 0.79 14.13 5.82
CA MET A 242 -0.65 14.29 5.62
C MET A 242 -1.45 13.74 6.80
N ASP A 243 -2.59 14.36 7.07
CA ASP A 243 -3.56 13.97 8.09
C ASP A 243 -4.92 14.63 7.79
N GLU A 244 -5.88 14.48 8.72
CA GLU A 244 -7.25 15.00 8.59
C GLU A 244 -7.35 16.53 8.62
N GLU A 245 -6.30 17.24 9.06
CA GLU A 245 -6.25 18.70 9.14
C GLU A 245 -5.57 19.33 7.91
N ASN A 246 -4.74 18.56 7.20
CA ASN A 246 -3.92 19.04 6.10
C ASN A 246 -4.51 18.72 4.73
N ASN A 247 -4.43 19.69 3.82
CA ASN A 247 -4.86 19.53 2.44
C ASN A 247 -3.78 18.76 1.64
N PRO A 248 -4.11 17.65 0.94
CA PRO A 248 -3.16 16.84 0.19
C PRO A 248 -2.43 17.61 -0.93
N LEU A 249 -2.98 18.72 -1.41
CA LEU A 249 -2.32 19.58 -2.39
C LEU A 249 -1.02 20.17 -1.84
N HIS A 250 -0.95 20.47 -0.54
CA HIS A 250 0.25 21.00 0.12
C HIS A 250 1.30 19.91 0.37
N ALA A 251 0.92 18.64 0.29
CA ALA A 251 1.82 17.48 0.36
C ALA A 251 2.31 17.03 -1.03
N GLY A 252 2.03 17.79 -2.10
CA GLY A 252 2.44 17.44 -3.46
C GLY A 252 1.60 16.32 -4.11
N LEU A 253 0.47 15.94 -3.50
CA LEU A 253 -0.34 14.79 -3.92
C LEU A 253 -1.38 15.10 -5.00
N LYS A 254 -1.17 16.16 -5.78
CA LYS A 254 -2.09 16.57 -6.84
C LYS A 254 -2.31 15.46 -7.90
N PHE A 255 -1.31 14.60 -8.11
CA PHE A 255 -1.37 13.49 -9.06
C PHE A 255 -2.40 12.42 -8.67
N ALA A 256 -2.76 12.32 -7.38
CA ALA A 256 -3.73 11.38 -6.84
C ALA A 256 -5.16 11.95 -6.78
N ILE A 257 -5.38 13.15 -7.32
CA ILE A 257 -6.66 13.87 -7.27
C ILE A 257 -7.09 14.21 -8.69
N ASP A 258 -8.25 13.72 -9.12
CA ASP A 258 -8.81 14.01 -10.41
C ASP A 258 -10.01 14.97 -10.34
N PHE A 259 -9.74 16.26 -10.58
CA PHE A 259 -10.79 17.28 -10.70
C PHE A 259 -11.60 17.18 -12.02
N LYS A 260 -11.25 16.26 -12.93
CA LYS A 260 -12.00 16.04 -14.18
C LYS A 260 -13.07 14.95 -14.04
N LYS A 261 -13.19 14.30 -12.88
CA LYS A 261 -14.28 13.36 -12.61
C LYS A 261 -15.61 14.03 -12.91
N GLU A 262 -16.46 13.34 -13.66
CA GLU A 262 -17.81 13.85 -13.98
C GLU A 262 -18.67 13.93 -12.73
N ASP A 263 -18.54 12.92 -11.85
CA ASP A 263 -19.23 12.82 -10.57
C ASP A 263 -18.49 13.57 -9.45
N ASP A 264 -19.23 13.94 -8.41
CA ASP A 264 -18.67 14.50 -7.19
C ASP A 264 -17.95 13.43 -6.36
N PHE A 265 -17.01 13.86 -5.51
CA PHE A 265 -16.33 13.01 -4.54
C PHE A 265 -16.15 13.75 -3.21
N ILE A 266 -16.03 13.00 -2.11
CA ILE A 266 -15.93 13.59 -0.77
C ILE A 266 -14.73 14.53 -0.69
N GLY A 267 -14.95 15.75 -0.16
CA GLY A 267 -13.90 16.76 -0.04
C GLY A 267 -13.52 17.49 -1.34
N ARG A 268 -14.19 17.23 -2.48
CA ARG A 268 -13.89 17.88 -3.76
C ARG A 268 -13.94 19.40 -3.70
N LYS A 269 -15.03 19.96 -3.18
CA LYS A 269 -15.25 21.42 -3.15
C LYS A 269 -14.13 22.19 -2.45
N PRO A 270 -13.76 21.91 -1.17
CA PRO A 270 -12.66 22.62 -0.52
C PRO A 270 -11.31 22.40 -1.23
N LEU A 271 -11.08 21.24 -1.84
CA LEU A 271 -9.88 21.01 -2.65
C LEU A 271 -9.85 21.88 -3.92
N GLU A 272 -10.96 22.00 -4.64
CA GLU A 272 -11.04 22.86 -5.84
C GLU A 272 -10.87 24.33 -5.48
N GLU A 273 -11.48 24.80 -4.39
CA GLU A 273 -11.29 26.15 -3.88
C GLU A 273 -9.82 26.44 -3.57
N GLU A 274 -9.13 25.50 -2.90
CA GLU A 274 -7.70 25.64 -2.60
C GLU A 274 -6.83 25.57 -3.85
N TYR A 275 -7.12 24.65 -4.77
CA TYR A 275 -6.40 24.53 -6.05
C TYR A 275 -6.49 25.81 -6.89
N ASN A 276 -7.67 26.42 -6.94
CA ASN A 276 -7.93 27.62 -7.75
C ASN A 276 -7.33 28.91 -7.18
N LYS A 277 -7.08 28.98 -5.86
CA LYS A 277 -6.34 30.10 -5.25
C LYS A 277 -4.87 30.13 -5.70
N GLY A 278 -4.38 29.02 -6.26
CA GLY A 278 -2.96 28.79 -6.46
C GLY A 278 -2.33 28.32 -5.17
N ILE A 279 -1.56 27.23 -5.24
CA ILE A 279 -0.83 26.71 -4.07
C ILE A 279 0.30 27.71 -3.79
N GLU A 280 0.06 28.68 -2.90
CA GLU A 280 1.11 29.57 -2.39
C GLU A 280 2.06 28.79 -1.48
N LYS A 281 2.98 28.06 -2.11
CA LYS A 281 4.32 27.73 -1.62
C LYS A 281 5.00 26.89 -2.70
N GLU A 282 6.14 27.36 -3.18
CA GLU A 282 7.13 26.50 -3.81
C GLU A 282 7.50 25.43 -2.77
N ASP A 283 6.83 24.28 -2.83
CA ASP A 283 7.31 23.10 -2.13
C ASP A 283 8.59 22.64 -2.84
N HIS A 284 9.73 23.01 -2.26
CA HIS A 284 11.06 22.62 -2.74
C HIS A 284 11.41 21.16 -2.42
N ARG A 285 10.48 20.38 -1.84
CA ARG A 285 10.70 18.95 -1.64
C ARG A 285 10.73 18.22 -3.00
N PRO A 286 11.68 17.28 -3.19
CA PRO A 286 11.72 16.46 -4.39
C PRO A 286 10.37 15.74 -4.56
N ARG A 287 9.91 15.65 -5.81
CA ARG A 287 8.67 14.94 -6.16
C ARG A 287 9.02 13.54 -6.63
N VAL A 288 8.27 12.54 -6.17
CA VAL A 288 8.39 11.15 -6.65
C VAL A 288 8.27 11.14 -8.17
N ASN A 289 9.22 10.50 -8.86
CA ASN A 289 9.04 10.12 -10.25
C ASN A 289 8.28 8.79 -10.30
N TRP A 290 6.95 8.84 -10.17
CA TRP A 290 6.07 7.67 -10.24
C TRP A 290 6.15 6.92 -11.58
N GLN A 291 6.76 7.51 -12.62
CA GLN A 291 6.95 6.90 -13.93
C GLN A 291 8.40 6.40 -14.17
N GLY A 292 9.27 6.48 -13.15
CA GLY A 292 10.73 6.41 -13.32
C GLY A 292 11.40 5.06 -13.12
N TYR A 293 10.66 3.99 -12.84
CA TYR A 293 11.22 2.67 -12.51
C TYR A 293 10.79 1.58 -13.50
N SER A 294 10.68 1.96 -14.78
CA SER A 294 10.52 1.05 -15.92
C SER A 294 11.82 0.30 -16.22
#